data_AF-A0DLI2-F1
#
_entry.id   AF-A0DLI2-F1
#
_cell.length_a   1.000
_cell.length_b   1.000
_cell.length_c   1.000
_cell.angle_alpha   90.00
_cell.angle_beta   90.00
_cell.angle_gamma   90.00
#
_symmetry.space_group_name_H-M   'P 1'
#
loop_
_entity.id
_entity.type
_entity.pdbx_description
1 polymer ?
#
loop_
_entity_poly.entity_id
_entity_poly.type
_entity_poly.pdbx_seq_one_letter_code
_entity_poly.pdbx_strand_id
1 'polypeptide(L)'
;MSHSSMEQRNGQLLVMTIQIDDKRSGRIDVFEGDDPEILARDFCIKYNLNQRVAPLLIDNIQKQISIAQKERMNMVQYVRS
;
A
#
# COMPACT_ATOMS: atom_id res chain seq x y z
N MET A 1 -19.23 -26.19 -3.69
CA MET A 1 -18.06 -25.66 -2.97
C MET A 1 -17.20 -24.91 -3.97
N SER A 2 -17.30 -23.58 -4.01
CA SER A 2 -16.36 -22.72 -4.73
C SER A 2 -16.25 -21.43 -3.92
N HIS A 3 -15.04 -21.12 -3.51
CA HIS A 3 -14.68 -20.17 -2.48
C HIS A 3 -15.28 -18.78 -2.72
N SER A 4 -15.88 -18.26 -1.65
CA SER A 4 -16.19 -16.85 -1.44
C SER A 4 -14.92 -16.00 -1.63
N SER A 5 -14.79 -15.31 -2.76
CA SER A 5 -13.67 -14.39 -3.03
C SER A 5 -14.11 -12.93 -3.05
N MET A 6 -15.09 -12.61 -2.21
CA MET A 6 -15.56 -11.23 -1.98
C MET A 6 -15.85 -11.05 -0.49
N GLU A 7 -14.92 -11.48 0.37
CA GLU A 7 -14.86 -10.92 1.71
C GLU A 7 -14.39 -9.48 1.56
N GLN A 8 -15.33 -8.58 1.79
CA GLN A 8 -15.14 -7.16 2.06
C GLN A 8 -13.91 -7.00 2.98
N ARG A 9 -12.74 -6.68 2.41
CA ARG A 9 -11.54 -6.40 3.20
C ARG A 9 -11.73 -5.04 3.87
N ASN A 10 -12.38 -5.04 5.02
CA ASN A 10 -12.55 -3.88 5.91
C ASN A 10 -11.21 -3.26 6.40
N GLY A 11 -10.06 -3.75 5.93
CA GLY A 11 -8.73 -3.28 6.29
C GLY A 11 -7.89 -2.84 5.10
N GLN A 12 -8.43 -2.61 3.89
CA GLN A 12 -7.63 -1.97 2.84
C GLN A 12 -7.45 -0.49 3.17
N LEU A 13 -6.21 -0.07 3.38
CA LEU A 13 -5.87 1.29 3.76
C LEU A 13 -5.70 2.18 2.53
N LEU A 14 -4.92 1.73 1.55
CA LEU A 14 -4.67 2.48 0.31
C LEU A 14 -4.15 1.56 -0.80
N VAL A 15 -4.09 2.10 -2.02
CA VAL A 15 -3.48 1.46 -3.19
C VAL A 15 -2.45 2.41 -3.77
N MET A 16 -1.19 1.97 -3.88
CA MET A 16 -0.12 2.75 -4.50
C MET A 16 0.17 2.23 -5.90
N THR A 17 0.25 3.13 -6.87
CA THR A 17 0.80 2.84 -8.20
C THR A 17 2.21 3.39 -8.27
N ILE A 18 3.20 2.51 -8.43
CA ILE A 18 4.60 2.86 -8.56
C ILE A 18 4.99 2.79 -10.03
N GLN A 19 5.46 3.90 -10.58
CA GLN A 19 6.05 3.90 -11.92
C GLN A 19 7.46 3.32 -11.86
N ILE A 20 7.71 2.28 -12.64
CA ILE A 20 8.99 1.57 -12.68
C ILE A 20 9.85 2.13 -13.81
N ASP A 21 9.25 2.32 -14.97
CA ASP A 21 9.84 2.98 -16.14
C ASP A 21 8.73 3.60 -17.01
N ASP A 22 9.09 4.12 -18.17
CA ASP A 22 8.16 4.79 -19.10
C ASP A 22 7.01 3.90 -19.58
N LYS A 23 7.14 2.57 -19.48
CA LYS A 23 6.16 1.60 -20.00
C LYS A 23 5.58 0.70 -18.92
N ARG A 24 6.20 0.61 -17.75
CA ARG A 24 5.81 -0.32 -16.67
C ARG A 24 5.47 0.43 -15.39
N SER A 25 4.35 0.03 -14.80
CA SER A 25 3.97 0.38 -13.44
C SER A 25 3.62 -0.88 -12.66
N GLY A 26 3.76 -0.78 -11.34
CA GLY A 26 3.37 -1.82 -10.40
C GLY A 26 2.41 -1.28 -9.36
N ARG A 27 1.61 -2.18 -8.80
CA ARG A 27 0.64 -1.87 -7.75
C ARG A 27 1.06 -2.47 -6.42
N ILE A 28 0.93 -1.69 -5.35
CA ILE A 28 1.08 -2.14 -3.97
C ILE A 28 -0.27 -1.91 -3.29
N ASP A 29 -0.93 -3.00 -2.94
CA ASP A 29 -2.14 -2.96 -2.12
C ASP A 29 -1.71 -2.96 -0.66
N VAL A 30 -2.06 -1.91 0.07
CA VAL A 30 -1.64 -1.73 1.47
C VAL A 30 -2.86 -1.92 2.37
N PHE A 31 -2.74 -2.85 3.30
CA PHE A 31 -3.73 -3.16 4.32
C PHE A 31 -3.29 -2.62 5.69
N GLU A 32 -4.24 -2.55 6.62
CA GLU A 32 -3.95 -2.19 8.00
C GLU A 32 -2.98 -3.19 8.64
N GLY A 33 -1.93 -2.67 9.28
CA GLY A 33 -0.92 -3.49 9.95
C GLY A 33 0.13 -4.09 9.02
N ASP A 34 0.05 -3.86 7.70
CA ASP A 34 1.11 -4.27 6.79
C ASP A 34 2.44 -3.58 7.13
N ASP A 35 3.53 -4.34 6.99
CA ASP A 35 4.89 -3.85 7.20
C ASP A 35 5.44 -3.22 5.90
N PRO A 36 5.78 -1.92 5.90
CA PRO A 36 6.37 -1.23 4.77
C PRO A 36 7.67 -1.85 4.25
N GLU A 37 8.50 -2.44 5.14
CA GLU A 37 9.75 -3.11 4.75
C GLU A 37 9.48 -4.34 3.90
N ILE A 38 8.50 -5.15 4.31
CA ILE A 38 8.09 -6.36 3.59
C ILE A 38 7.47 -5.96 2.24
N LEU A 39 6.55 -5.00 2.24
CA LEU A 39 5.88 -4.54 1.01
C LEU A 39 6.89 -4.00 -0.02
N ALA A 40 7.84 -3.17 0.41
CA ALA A 40 8.86 -2.61 -0.48
C ALA A 40 9.80 -3.69 -1.03
N ARG A 41 10.26 -4.60 -0.17
CA ARG A 41 11.14 -5.71 -0.56
C ARG A 41 10.45 -6.62 -1.58
N ASP A 42 9.22 -7.04 -1.29
CA ASP A 42 8.46 -7.94 -2.15
C ASP A 42 8.16 -7.29 -3.50
N PHE A 43 7.88 -5.98 -3.51
CA PHE A 43 7.74 -5.21 -4.74
C PHE A 43 9.04 -5.19 -5.55
N CYS A 44 10.19 -4.93 -4.92
CA CYS A 44 11.48 -4.94 -5.59
C CYS A 44 11.81 -6.32 -6.17
N ILE A 45 11.54 -7.40 -5.46
CA ILE A 45 11.74 -8.77 -5.94
C ILE A 45 10.82 -9.06 -7.13
N LYS A 46 9.51 -8.77 -6.99
CA LYS A 46 8.50 -9.04 -8.02
C LYS A 46 8.80 -8.36 -9.36
N TYR A 47 9.30 -7.12 -9.31
CA TYR A 47 9.59 -6.33 -10.51
C TYR A 47 11.07 -6.34 -10.90
N ASN A 48 11.89 -7.17 -10.24
CA ASN A 48 13.33 -7.27 -10.45
C ASN A 48 14.05 -5.91 -10.39
N LEU A 49 13.70 -5.10 -9.38
CA LEU A 49 14.29 -3.79 -9.15
C LEU A 49 15.59 -3.91 -8.34
N ASN A 50 16.45 -2.91 -8.50
CA ASN A 50 17.67 -2.82 -7.70
C ASN A 50 17.33 -2.64 -6.22
N GLN A 51 17.86 -3.48 -5.33
CA GLN A 51 17.59 -3.41 -3.89
C GLN A 51 17.96 -2.07 -3.25
N ARG A 52 18.81 -1.25 -3.90
CA ARG A 52 19.08 0.13 -3.48
C ARG A 52 17.87 1.06 -3.51
N VAL A 53 16.80 0.72 -4.25
CA VAL A 53 15.54 1.50 -4.24
C VAL A 53 14.62 1.12 -3.09
N ALA A 54 14.85 0.00 -2.41
CA ALA A 54 13.99 -0.46 -1.33
C ALA A 54 13.85 0.57 -0.19
N PRO A 55 14.92 1.21 0.32
CA PRO A 55 14.78 2.23 1.38
C PRO A 55 13.89 3.41 0.97
N LEU A 56 14.04 3.92 -0.25
CA LEU A 56 13.21 5.01 -0.78
C LEU A 56 11.74 4.60 -0.89
N LEU A 57 11.48 3.35 -1.27
CA LEU A 57 10.14 2.81 -1.37
C LEU A 57 9.51 2.59 0.02
N ILE A 58 10.30 2.15 1.01
CA ILE A 58 9.87 2.01 2.41
C ILE A 58 9.41 3.36 2.96
N ASP A 59 10.23 4.40 2.84
CA ASP A 59 9.92 5.75 3.30
C ASP A 59 8.63 6.28 2.65
N ASN A 60 8.47 6.05 1.35
CA ASN A 60 7.27 6.45 0.63
C ASN A 60 6.02 5.69 1.12
N ILE A 61 6.09 4.37 1.29
CA ILE A 61 4.97 3.56 1.80
C ILE A 61 4.59 4.01 3.21
N GLN A 62 5.56 4.18 4.11
CA GLN A 62 5.34 4.68 5.47
C GLN A 62 4.63 6.05 5.47
N LYS A 63 5.10 6.97 4.62
CA LYS A 63 4.49 8.28 4.48
C LYS A 63 3.03 8.19 4.00
N GLN A 64 2.76 7.39 2.97
CA GLN A 64 1.39 7.23 2.45
C GLN A 64 0.47 6.56 3.48
N ILE A 65 0.95 5.56 4.21
CA ILE A 65 0.18 4.94 5.32
C ILE A 65 -0.22 5.98 6.35
N SER A 66 0.73 6.83 6.79
CA SER A 66 0.44 7.89 7.77
C SER A 66 -0.60 8.88 7.27
N ILE A 67 -0.52 9.26 5.98
CA ILE A 67 -1.49 10.17 5.35
C ILE A 67 -2.87 9.52 5.30
N ALA A 68 -2.99 8.30 4.76
CA ALA A 68 -4.27 7.61 4.64
C ALA A 68 -4.93 7.35 6.00
N GLN A 69 -4.15 7.02 7.03
CA GLN A 69 -4.66 6.86 8.39
C GLN A 69 -5.23 8.17 8.95
N LYS A 70 -4.54 9.30 8.75
CA LYS A 70 -5.00 10.62 9.19
C LYS A 70 -6.26 11.05 8.44
N GLU A 71 -6.30 10.87 7.13
CA GLU A 71 -7.47 11.20 6.30
C GLU A 71 -8.69 10.41 6.73
N ARG A 72 -8.52 9.10 6.96
CA ARG A 72 -9.58 8.25 7.49
C ARG A 72 -10.06 8.69 8.87
N MET A 73 -9.14 9.05 9.78
CA MET A 73 -9.49 9.54 11.11
C MET A 73 -10.28 10.86 11.05
N ASN A 74 -9.86 11.79 10.20
CA ASN A 74 -10.56 13.06 9.99
C ASN A 74 -11.97 12.82 9.42
N MET A 75 -12.12 11.92 8.44
CA MET A 75 -13.42 11.62 7.84
C MET A 75 -14.41 11.01 8.86
N VAL A 76 -13.94 10.15 9.77
CA VAL A 76 -14.78 9.57 10.83
C VAL A 76 -15.27 10.62 11.84
N GLN A 77 -14.55 11.72 12.03
CA GLN A 77 -14.97 12.80 12.93
C GLN A 77 -16.14 13.63 12.37
N TYR A 78 -16.23 13.80 11.04
CA TYR A 78 -17.32 14.56 10.40
C TYR A 78 -18.64 13.80 10.27
N VAL A 79 -18.63 12.47 10.26
CA VAL A 79 -19.86 11.66 10.13
C VAL A 79 -20.60 11.50 11.47
N ARG A 80 -19.96 11.86 12.60
CA ARG A 80 -20.50 11.71 13.95
C ARG A 80 -21.07 13.01 14.55
N SER A 81 -21.15 14.08 13.78
CA SER A 81 -21.69 15.40 14.18
C SER A 81 -23.07 15.66 13.61
#